data_AF-A0AAU3VAX1-F1
#
_entry.id   AF-A0AAU3VAX1-F1
#
_cell.length_a   1.000
_cell.length_b   1.000
_cell.length_c   1.000
_cell.angle_alpha   90.00
_cell.angle_beta   90.00
_cell.angle_gamma   90.00
#
_symmetry.space_group_name_H-M   'P 1'
#
loop_
_entity.id
_entity.type
_entity.pdbx_description
1 polymer ?
#
loop_
_entity_poly.entity_id
_entity_poly.type
_entity_poly.pdbx_seq_one_letter_code
_entity_poly.pdbx_strand_id
1 'polypeptide(L)'
;MSMDAVWVRGVNGLQMHHVTDLQDAGRFLGNAAMALRAAHVRTGAEHYEGLAAELKALVTRVRELEDQARSAMHELHETDPERFVRCREGHEPWPGEIQAGFIPRHTCRDECLYHDRGVLEAITQCTCGRPPCQACEIGGKPVMN
;
A
#
# COMPACT_ATOMS: atom_id res chain seq x y z
N MET A 1 -25.30 12.88 -4.10
CA MET A 1 -24.52 11.65 -3.89
C MET A 1 -23.89 11.77 -2.52
N SER A 2 -24.30 10.94 -1.56
CA SER A 2 -23.84 10.99 -0.16
C SER A 2 -22.35 10.65 -0.10
N MET A 3 -21.56 11.54 0.54
CA MET A 3 -20.14 11.35 0.85
C MET A 3 -19.93 10.48 2.09
N ASP A 4 -20.95 9.78 2.57
CA ASP A 4 -20.93 9.10 3.88
C ASP A 4 -20.27 7.72 3.82
N ALA A 5 -19.97 7.19 2.63
CA ALA A 5 -19.48 5.81 2.47
C ALA A 5 -17.96 5.63 2.52
N VAL A 6 -17.16 6.71 2.53
CA VAL A 6 -15.69 6.59 2.48
C VAL A 6 -15.05 6.48 3.88
N TRP A 7 -15.76 6.87 4.93
CA TRP A 7 -15.22 7.03 6.29
C TRP A 7 -15.08 5.73 7.11
N VAL A 8 -15.34 4.56 6.54
CA VAL A 8 -15.33 3.27 7.27
C VAL A 8 -14.15 2.36 6.89
N ARG A 9 -13.35 2.72 5.87
CA ARG A 9 -12.20 1.91 5.46
C ARG A 9 -10.89 2.43 6.06
N GLY A 10 -10.71 2.33 7.37
CA GLY A 10 -9.37 2.52 7.94
C GLY A 10 -8.46 1.32 7.63
N VAL A 11 -7.18 1.59 7.42
CA VAL A 11 -6.16 0.56 7.15
C VAL A 11 -5.79 -0.13 8.46
N ASN A 12 -5.81 -1.47 8.50
CA ASN A 12 -5.18 -2.27 9.56
C ASN A 12 -3.81 -2.76 9.05
N GLY A 13 -2.83 -2.99 9.92
CA GLY A 13 -1.53 -3.54 9.48
C GLY A 13 -0.48 -2.48 9.24
N LEU A 14 -0.09 -2.09 8.03
CA LEU A 14 0.83 -0.96 7.82
C LEU A 14 0.30 -0.10 6.68
N GLN A 15 0.59 1.22 6.73
CA GLN A 15 0.30 2.06 5.57
C GLN A 15 1.24 1.66 4.44
N MET A 16 0.68 1.14 3.35
CA MET A 16 1.46 0.77 2.18
C MET A 16 1.80 2.02 1.37
N HIS A 17 3.04 2.12 0.91
CA HIS A 17 3.43 3.14 -0.06
C HIS A 17 2.96 2.73 -1.46
N HIS A 18 2.56 3.69 -2.31
CA HIS A 18 2.07 3.46 -3.68
C HIS A 18 3.02 2.67 -4.61
N VAL A 19 4.27 2.44 -4.19
CA VAL A 19 5.19 1.49 -4.84
C VAL A 19 4.57 0.11 -5.00
N THR A 20 3.71 -0.33 -4.07
CA THR A 20 3.02 -1.62 -4.20
C THR A 20 1.99 -1.63 -5.32
N ASP A 21 1.32 -0.50 -5.57
CA ASP A 21 0.40 -0.38 -6.71
C ASP A 21 1.16 -0.49 -8.04
N LEU A 22 2.36 0.10 -8.11
CA LEU A 22 3.24 0.00 -9.28
C LEU A 22 3.77 -1.42 -9.49
N GLN A 23 4.14 -2.12 -8.42
CA GLN A 23 4.51 -3.53 -8.46
C GLN A 23 3.39 -4.42 -9.02
N ASP A 24 2.16 -4.21 -8.52
CA ASP A 24 1.00 -4.95 -8.99
C ASP A 24 0.66 -4.63 -10.44
N ALA A 25 0.71 -3.36 -10.84
CA ALA A 25 0.54 -2.95 -12.22
C ALA A 25 1.57 -3.64 -13.15
N GLY A 26 2.84 -3.64 -12.77
CA GLY A 26 3.90 -4.32 -13.51
C GLY A 26 3.67 -5.83 -13.64
N ARG A 27 3.22 -6.48 -12.56
CA ARG A 27 2.86 -7.90 -12.54
C ARG A 27 1.67 -8.21 -13.47
N PHE A 28 0.61 -7.41 -13.42
CA PHE A 28 -0.58 -7.62 -14.25
C PHE A 28 -0.26 -7.42 -15.74
N LEU A 29 0.51 -6.38 -16.08
CA LEU A 29 0.95 -6.15 -17.45
C LEU A 29 1.84 -7.30 -17.96
N GLY A 30 2.77 -7.78 -17.13
CA GLY A 30 3.61 -8.93 -17.48
C GLY A 30 2.79 -10.19 -17.76
N ASN A 31 1.79 -10.47 -16.92
CA ASN A 31 0.88 -11.61 -17.11
C ASN A 31 0.06 -11.47 -18.40
N ALA A 32 -0.45 -10.28 -18.69
CA ALA A 32 -1.20 -10.01 -19.91
C ALA A 32 -0.33 -10.18 -21.17
N ALA A 33 0.91 -9.67 -21.16
CA ALA A 33 1.86 -9.86 -22.27
C ALA A 33 2.15 -11.35 -22.53
N MET A 34 2.34 -12.13 -21.46
CA MET A 34 2.55 -13.58 -21.56
C MET A 34 1.34 -14.32 -22.12
N ALA A 35 0.13 -13.95 -21.71
CA ALA A 35 -1.11 -14.54 -22.21
C ALA A 35 -1.30 -14.25 -23.71
N LEU A 36 -1.04 -13.02 -24.16
CA LEU A 36 -1.11 -12.65 -25.59
C LEU A 36 -0.07 -13.39 -26.42
N ARG A 37 1.17 -13.52 -25.92
CA ARG A 37 2.19 -14.33 -26.60
C ARG A 37 1.77 -15.79 -26.73
N ALA A 38 1.14 -16.36 -25.70
CA ALA A 38 0.62 -17.71 -25.76
C ALA A 38 -0.52 -17.85 -26.79
N ALA A 39 -1.39 -16.83 -26.92
CA ALA A 39 -2.42 -16.80 -27.94
C ALA A 39 -1.83 -16.72 -29.36
N HIS A 40 -0.82 -15.88 -29.58
CA HIS A 40 -0.07 -15.82 -30.83
C HIS A 40 0.51 -17.20 -31.20
N VAL A 41 1.25 -17.83 -30.29
CA VAL A 41 1.88 -19.16 -30.53
C VAL A 41 0.85 -20.23 -30.92
N ARG A 42 -0.37 -20.17 -30.36
CA ARG A 42 -1.44 -21.15 -30.65
C ARG A 42 -2.19 -20.88 -31.95
N THR A 43 -2.26 -19.62 -32.38
CA THR A 43 -3.14 -19.20 -33.49
C THR A 43 -2.39 -18.73 -34.73
N GLY A 44 -1.11 -18.37 -34.60
CA GLY A 44 -0.33 -17.72 -35.64
C GLY A 44 -0.78 -16.28 -35.95
N ALA A 45 -1.69 -15.69 -35.17
CA ALA A 45 -2.21 -14.37 -35.46
C ALA A 45 -1.27 -13.27 -34.95
N GLU A 46 -0.75 -12.46 -35.88
CA GLU A 46 0.26 -11.42 -35.66
C GLU A 46 -0.21 -10.29 -34.74
N HIS A 47 -1.51 -9.97 -34.73
CA HIS A 47 -2.03 -8.88 -33.89
C HIS A 47 -1.87 -9.16 -32.39
N TYR A 48 -1.82 -10.44 -31.98
CA TYR A 48 -1.51 -10.79 -30.59
C TYR A 48 -0.04 -10.56 -30.23
N GLU A 49 0.89 -10.78 -31.17
CA GLU A 49 2.31 -10.49 -30.95
C GLU A 49 2.57 -8.99 -30.85
N GLY A 50 1.95 -8.19 -31.72
CA GLY A 50 2.02 -6.73 -31.66
C GLY A 50 1.59 -6.18 -30.30
N LEU A 51 0.42 -6.60 -29.81
CA LEU A 51 -0.08 -6.19 -28.50
C LEU A 51 0.82 -6.70 -27.35
N ALA A 52 1.35 -7.92 -27.45
CA ALA A 52 2.28 -8.44 -26.43
C ALA A 52 3.57 -7.60 -26.36
N ALA A 53 4.08 -7.12 -27.50
CA ALA A 53 5.24 -6.25 -27.56
C ALA A 53 4.97 -4.87 -26.94
N GLU A 54 3.79 -4.29 -27.22
CA GLU A 54 3.36 -3.03 -26.59
C GLU A 54 3.28 -3.15 -25.07
N LEU A 55 2.62 -4.20 -24.56
CA LEU A 55 2.55 -4.43 -23.12
C LEU A 55 3.92 -4.64 -22.50
N LYS A 56 4.84 -5.34 -23.17
CA LYS A 56 6.21 -5.52 -22.69
C LYS A 56 6.97 -4.19 -22.58
N ALA A 57 6.81 -3.30 -23.55
CA ALA A 57 7.39 -1.95 -23.47
C ALA A 57 6.79 -1.15 -22.31
N LEU A 58 5.48 -1.26 -22.08
CA LEU A 58 4.81 -0.61 -20.96
C LEU A 58 5.27 -1.17 -19.60
N VAL A 59 5.50 -2.48 -19.47
CA VAL A 59 6.09 -3.09 -18.26
C VAL A 59 7.42 -2.42 -17.91
N THR A 60 8.30 -2.17 -18.88
CA THR A 60 9.58 -1.49 -18.64
C THR A 60 9.36 -0.10 -18.05
N ARG A 61 8.43 0.69 -18.61
CA ARG A 61 8.13 2.04 -18.11
C ARG A 61 7.55 2.02 -16.69
N VAL A 62 6.69 1.04 -16.40
CA VAL A 62 6.14 0.87 -15.04
C VAL A 62 7.23 0.48 -14.04
N ARG A 63 8.22 -0.34 -14.44
CA ARG A 63 9.37 -0.66 -13.58
C ARG A 63 10.25 0.55 -13.30
N GLU A 64 10.47 1.42 -14.28
CA GLU A 64 11.19 2.67 -14.06
C GLU A 64 10.49 3.56 -13.03
N LEU A 65 9.14 3.63 -13.08
CA LEU A 65 8.35 4.34 -12.08
C LEU A 65 8.42 3.66 -10.70
N GLU A 66 8.37 2.32 -10.66
CA GLU A 66 8.53 1.55 -9.42
C GLU A 66 9.90 1.83 -8.77
N ASP A 67 10.97 1.83 -9.57
CA ASP A 67 12.34 2.09 -9.09
C ASP A 67 12.49 3.52 -8.57
N GLN A 68 11.86 4.51 -9.21
CA GLN A 68 11.82 5.89 -8.74
C GLN A 68 11.07 6.01 -7.41
N ALA A 69 9.88 5.40 -7.30
CA ALA A 69 9.08 5.40 -6.08
C ALA A 69 9.82 4.70 -4.92
N ARG A 70 10.51 3.58 -5.21
CA ARG A 70 11.33 2.87 -4.23
C ARG A 70 12.51 3.70 -3.76
N SER A 71 13.20 4.38 -4.68
CA SER A 71 14.33 5.25 -4.36
C SER A 71 13.89 6.42 -3.48
N ALA A 72 12.77 7.07 -3.80
CA ALA A 72 12.21 8.15 -2.97
C ALA A 72 11.83 7.67 -1.56
N MET A 73 11.30 6.45 -1.44
CA MET A 73 10.99 5.84 -0.15
C MET A 73 12.26 5.56 0.68
N HIS A 74 13.35 5.09 0.06
CA HIS A 74 14.63 4.90 0.73
C HIS A 74 15.27 6.24 1.14
N GLU A 75 15.24 7.24 0.27
CA GLU A 75 15.74 8.58 0.56
C GLU A 75 14.99 9.20 1.74
N LEU A 76 13.66 9.05 1.81
CA LEU A 76 12.87 9.50 2.97
C LEU A 76 13.34 8.81 4.25
N HIS A 77 13.55 7.50 4.22
CA HIS A 77 14.01 6.76 5.40
C HIS A 77 15.42 7.19 5.85
N GLU A 78 16.31 7.50 4.91
CA GLU A 78 17.68 7.94 5.21
C GLU A 78 17.74 9.39 5.73
N THR A 79 16.91 10.27 5.17
CA THR A 79 16.96 11.72 5.46
C THR A 79 16.04 12.15 6.59
N ASP A 80 14.90 11.50 6.76
CA ASP A 80 13.92 11.76 7.82
C ASP A 80 13.26 10.45 8.31
N PRO A 81 13.99 9.65 9.13
CA PRO A 81 13.50 8.37 9.64
C PRO A 81 12.21 8.51 10.46
N GLU A 82 12.04 9.64 11.16
CA GLU A 82 10.85 9.88 11.98
C GLU A 82 9.62 10.09 11.10
N ARG A 83 9.72 10.88 10.03
CA ARG A 83 8.63 11.04 9.07
C ARG A 83 8.32 9.76 8.35
N PHE A 84 9.32 8.96 7.98
CA PHE A 84 9.10 7.63 7.42
C PHE A 84 8.21 6.78 8.35
N VAL A 85 8.52 6.76 9.66
CA VAL A 85 7.69 6.06 10.65
C VAL A 85 6.29 6.65 10.72
N ARG A 86 6.12 7.97 10.75
CA ARG A 86 4.78 8.59 10.77
C ARG A 86 3.95 8.25 9.53
N CYS A 87 4.55 8.20 8.35
CA CYS A 87 3.87 7.78 7.12
C CYS A 87 3.48 6.29 7.19
N ARG A 88 4.41 5.42 7.56
CA ARG A 88 4.18 3.97 7.70
C ARG A 88 3.09 3.64 8.74
N GLU A 89 3.05 4.39 9.84
CA GLU A 89 2.02 4.26 10.87
C GLU A 89 0.71 4.95 10.51
N GLY A 90 0.61 5.57 9.33
CA GLY A 90 -0.61 6.21 8.84
C GLY A 90 -1.01 7.44 9.64
N HIS A 91 -0.05 8.16 10.24
CA HIS A 91 -0.26 9.47 10.85
C HIS A 91 -0.19 10.61 9.82
N GLU A 92 0.64 10.42 8.80
CA GLU A 92 0.85 11.36 7.70
C GLU A 92 0.75 10.63 6.35
N PRO A 93 0.35 11.32 5.27
CA PRO A 93 0.44 10.76 3.93
C PRO A 93 1.90 10.55 3.51
N TRP A 94 2.14 9.57 2.64
CA TRP A 94 3.45 9.43 2.03
C TRP A 94 3.76 10.66 1.15
N PRO A 95 5.04 11.05 1.01
CA PRO A 95 5.41 12.11 0.07
C PRO A 95 4.89 11.81 -1.35
N GLY A 96 4.20 12.78 -1.95
CA GLY A 96 3.58 12.63 -3.27
C GLY A 96 2.15 12.11 -3.25
N GLU A 97 1.65 11.60 -2.13
CA GLU A 97 0.22 11.30 -1.98
C GLU A 97 -0.60 12.59 -1.84
N ILE A 98 -1.71 12.64 -2.55
CA ILE A 98 -2.67 13.74 -2.41
C ILE A 98 -3.49 13.55 -1.14
N GLN A 99 -3.84 14.65 -0.48
CA GLN A 99 -4.60 14.62 0.77
C GLN A 99 -5.93 13.86 0.66
N ALA A 100 -6.61 13.96 -0.49
CA ALA A 100 -7.88 13.28 -0.73
C ALA A 100 -7.74 11.75 -0.88
N GLY A 101 -6.55 11.26 -1.20
CA GLY A 101 -6.25 9.83 -1.28
C GLY A 101 -5.74 9.24 0.03
N PHE A 102 -5.41 10.09 1.01
CA PHE A 102 -4.89 9.64 2.30
C PHE A 102 -6.00 9.11 3.19
N ILE A 103 -5.79 7.88 3.67
CA ILE A 103 -6.66 7.22 4.64
C ILE A 103 -5.80 6.87 5.85
N PRO A 104 -6.12 7.39 7.05
CA PRO A 104 -5.35 7.10 8.26
C PRO A 104 -5.52 5.63 8.71
N ARG A 105 -4.48 5.10 9.35
CA ARG A 105 -4.42 3.72 9.86
C ARG A 105 -5.11 3.60 11.23
N HIS A 106 -5.78 2.47 11.46
CA HIS A 106 -6.29 2.09 12.77
C HIS A 106 -5.22 1.39 13.61
N THR A 107 -4.29 2.14 14.18
CA THR A 107 -3.24 1.58 15.06
C THR A 107 -3.81 0.92 16.33
N CYS A 108 -5.05 1.27 16.73
CA CYS A 108 -5.76 0.66 17.85
C CYS A 108 -6.28 -0.76 17.55
N ARG A 109 -6.28 -1.20 16.28
CA ARG A 109 -6.73 -2.54 15.87
C ARG A 109 -5.56 -3.51 15.69
N ASP A 110 -4.35 -3.09 16.04
CA ASP A 110 -3.19 -3.97 16.02
C ASP A 110 -3.26 -4.98 17.17
N GLU A 111 -3.05 -6.25 16.85
CA GLU A 111 -2.92 -7.32 17.86
C GLU A 111 -1.78 -6.97 18.83
N CYS A 112 -2.07 -7.05 20.13
CA CYS A 112 -1.09 -6.84 21.17
C CYS A 112 -0.32 -8.14 21.38
N LEU A 113 0.89 -8.26 20.82
CA LEU A 113 1.70 -9.48 20.95
C LEU A 113 2.01 -9.86 22.42
N TYR A 114 2.03 -8.90 23.33
CA TYR A 114 2.25 -9.14 24.76
C TYR A 114 1.04 -9.83 25.42
N HIS A 115 -0.16 -9.27 25.29
CA HIS A 115 -1.35 -9.81 25.96
C HIS A 115 -2.08 -10.89 25.15
N ASP A 116 -2.12 -10.76 23.81
CA ASP A 116 -2.84 -11.69 22.94
C ASP A 116 -2.04 -12.97 22.69
N ARG A 117 -0.69 -12.88 22.73
CA ARG A 117 0.21 -14.01 22.42
C ARG A 117 1.21 -14.35 23.54
N GLY A 118 1.19 -13.64 24.67
CA GLY A 118 2.00 -13.96 25.85
C GLY A 118 3.51 -13.73 25.68
N VAL A 119 3.93 -12.92 24.71
CA VAL A 119 5.35 -12.70 24.42
C VAL A 119 5.93 -11.65 25.37
N LEU A 120 6.51 -12.09 26.51
CA LEU A 120 7.08 -11.22 27.55
C LEU A 120 8.11 -10.21 27.02
N GLU A 121 8.92 -10.60 26.03
CA GLU A 121 9.90 -9.72 25.38
C GLU A 121 9.26 -8.58 24.57
N ALA A 122 7.96 -8.67 24.27
CA ALA A 122 7.19 -7.67 23.52
C ALA A 122 6.42 -6.69 24.43
N ILE A 123 6.72 -6.63 25.74
CA ILE A 123 6.03 -5.71 26.67
C ILE A 123 6.10 -4.24 26.23
N THR A 124 7.21 -3.84 25.60
CA THR A 124 7.41 -2.50 25.02
C THR A 124 6.56 -2.25 23.76
N GLN A 125 6.00 -3.31 23.17
CA GLN A 125 5.13 -3.27 21.99
C GLN A 125 3.63 -3.33 22.38
N CYS A 126 3.30 -3.27 23.67
CA CYS A 126 1.92 -3.26 24.14
C CYS A 126 1.13 -2.06 23.59
N THR A 127 -0.04 -2.32 23.03
CA THR A 127 -0.95 -1.31 22.44
C THR A 127 -2.21 -1.06 23.27
N CYS A 128 -2.51 -1.90 24.27
CA CYS A 128 -3.78 -1.92 25.02
C CYS A 128 -4.10 -0.63 25.79
N GLY A 129 -3.11 0.22 26.08
CA GLY A 129 -3.27 1.49 26.80
C GLY A 129 -3.08 2.74 25.93
N ARG A 130 -2.93 2.58 24.61
CA ARG A 130 -2.71 3.73 23.72
C ARG A 130 -4.00 4.55 23.57
N PRO A 131 -3.89 5.89 23.44
CA PRO A 131 -5.04 6.73 23.13
C PRO A 131 -5.67 6.32 21.78
N PRO A 132 -6.93 6.73 21.50
CA PRO A 132 -7.56 6.49 20.22
C PRO A 132 -6.64 6.90 19.07
N CYS A 133 -6.49 6.03 18.07
CA CYS A 133 -5.69 6.36 16.89
C CYS A 133 -6.34 7.51 16.09
N GLN A 134 -5.56 8.21 15.27
CA GLN A 134 -6.04 9.32 14.45
C GLN A 134 -7.25 8.96 13.57
N ALA A 135 -7.31 7.74 13.03
CA ALA A 135 -8.47 7.26 12.29
C ALA A 135 -9.74 7.19 13.17
N CYS A 136 -9.62 6.82 14.45
CA CYS A 136 -10.73 6.83 15.41
C CYS A 136 -11.10 8.24 15.90
N GLU A 137 -10.14 9.17 15.96
CA GLU A 137 -10.44 10.57 16.29
C GLU A 137 -11.23 11.25 15.17
N ILE A 138 -10.86 11.00 13.91
CA ILE A 138 -11.54 11.56 12.73
C ILE A 138 -12.92 10.92 12.52
N GLY A 139 -13.06 9.61 12.73
CA GLY A 139 -14.32 8.87 12.55
C GLY A 139 -15.33 9.03 13.70
N GLY A 140 -14.95 9.66 14.81
CA GLY A 140 -15.70 9.58 16.07
C GLY A 140 -15.45 8.27 16.81
N LYS A 141 -15.44 8.31 18.14
CA LYS A 141 -15.03 7.18 19.01
C LYS A 141 -15.70 5.87 18.56
N PRO A 142 -14.93 4.80 18.29
CA PRO A 142 -15.52 3.49 18.08
C PRO A 142 -16.26 3.08 19.35
N VAL A 143 -17.51 2.65 19.20
CA VAL A 143 -18.29 2.04 20.29
C VAL A 143 -17.57 0.74 20.65
N MET A 144 -16.83 0.72 21.75
CA MET A 144 -16.28 -0.50 22.31
C MET A 144 -17.45 -1.30 22.91
N ASN A 145 -17.71 -2.50 22.37
CA ASN A 145 -18.58 -3.50 22.98
C ASN A 145 -17.76 -4.44 23.86
#